data_AF-A0A956VLU8-F1
#
_entry.id   AF-A0A956VLU8-F1
#
_cell.length_a   1.000
_cell.length_b   1.000
_cell.length_c   1.000
_cell.angle_alpha   90.00
_cell.angle_beta   90.00
_cell.angle_gamma   90.00
#
_symmetry.space_group_name_H-M   'P 1'
#
loop_
_entity.id
_entity.type
_entity.pdbx_description
1 polymer ?
#
loop_
_entity_poly.entity_id
_entity_poly.type
_entity_poly.pdbx_seq_one_letter_code
_entity_poly.pdbx_strand_id
1 'polypeptide(L)' 'YKMVKDHRTSFETSDTTAVLDGDIDGFVESYLTAQVGDTE' A
#
# COMPACT_ATOMS: atom_id res chain seq x y z
N TYR A 1 8.35 -11.78 12.65
CA TYR A 1 8.32 -10.71 11.66
C TYR A 1 6.95 -10.72 11.01
N LYS A 2 6.16 -9.65 11.18
CA LYS A 2 4.90 -9.47 10.46
C LYS A 2 5.12 -8.31 9.49
N MET A 3 4.78 -8.49 8.22
CA MET A 3 4.91 -7.47 7.17
C MET A 3 3.78 -7.71 6.16
N VAL A 4 3.20 -6.62 5.66
CA VAL A 4 2.25 -6.65 4.55
C VAL A 4 2.91 -5.99 3.35
N LYS A 5 2.88 -6.68 2.21
CA LYS A 5 3.43 -6.21 0.94
C LYS A 5 2.33 -6.20 -0.11
N ASP A 6 2.11 -5.05 -0.75
CA ASP A 6 1.28 -4.95 -1.94
C ASP A 6 2.16 -5.15 -3.18
N HIS A 7 1.90 -6.24 -3.91
CA HIS A 7 2.64 -6.59 -5.13
C HIS A 7 2.25 -5.73 -6.34
N ARG A 8 1.14 -4.98 -6.29
CA ARG A 8 0.66 -4.15 -7.39
C ARG A 8 1.36 -2.80 -7.42
N THR A 9 1.69 -2.26 -6.25
CA THR A 9 2.30 -0.93 -6.09
C THR A 9 3.73 -1.00 -5.55
N SER A 10 4.22 -2.20 -5.18
CA SER A 10 5.47 -2.41 -4.46
C SER A 10 5.53 -1.71 -3.09
N PHE A 11 4.39 -1.27 -2.56
CA PHE A 11 4.29 -0.68 -1.23
C PHE A 11 4.37 -1.76 -0.16
N GLU A 12 5.16 -1.53 0.88
CA GLU A 12 5.33 -2.46 2.00
C GLU A 12 5.29 -1.74 3.34
N THR A 13 4.66 -2.38 4.32
CA THR A 13 4.61 -1.90 5.69
C THR A 13 4.88 -3.02 6.68
N SER A 14 5.65 -2.71 7.72
CA SER A 14 5.86 -3.59 8.87
C SER A 14 4.70 -3.54 9.88
N ASP A 15 3.83 -2.54 9.79
CA ASP A 15 2.77 -2.31 10.77
C ASP A 15 1.48 -3.03 10.41
N THR A 16 1.52 -4.36 10.52
CA THR A 16 0.41 -5.22 10.09
C THR A 16 -0.86 -5.06 10.92
N THR A 17 -0.74 -4.56 12.15
CA THR A 17 -1.88 -4.41 13.06
C THR A 17 -2.75 -3.26 12.61
N ALA A 18 -2.15 -2.10 12.31
CA ALA A 18 -2.87 -0.93 11.79
C ALA A 18 -3.62 -1.26 10.48
N VAL A 19 -2.98 -2.02 9.59
CA VAL A 19 -3.61 -2.46 8.33
C VAL A 19 -4.84 -3.33 8.56
N LEU A 20 -4.79 -4.24 9.55
CA LEU A 20 -5.93 -5.10 9.90
C LEU A 20 -7.03 -4.33 10.64
N ASP A 21 -6.68 -3.25 11.34
CA ASP A 21 -7.61 -2.34 11.99
C ASP A 21 -8.25 -1.33 11.00
N GLY A 22 -7.82 -1.34 9.73
CA GLY A 22 -8.41 -0.56 8.63
C GLY A 22 -7.60 0.63 8.15
N ASP A 23 -6.38 0.82 8.67
CA ASP A 23 -5.44 1.86 8.23
C ASP A 23 -4.79 1.47 6.89
N ILE A 24 -5.56 1.61 5.80
CA ILE A 24 -5.16 1.25 4.43
C ILE A 24 -4.91 2.49 3.55
N ASP A 25 -4.94 3.70 4.11
CA ASP A 25 -4.84 4.95 3.36
C ASP A 25 -3.52 5.02 2.55
N GLY A 26 -2.40 4.60 3.14
CA GLY A 26 -1.12 4.52 2.45
C GLY A 26 -1.11 3.55 1.26
N PHE A 27 -1.86 2.45 1.34
CA PHE A 27 -2.02 1.52 0.22
C PHE A 27 -2.87 2.14 -0.89
N VAL A 28 -3.97 2.82 -0.54
CA VAL A 28 -4.86 3.49 -1.49
C VAL A 28 -4.13 4.61 -2.23
N GLU A 29 -3.37 5.45 -1.51
CA GLU A 29 -2.57 6.52 -2.12
C GLU A 29 -1.48 5.96 -3.05
N SER A 30 -0.79 4.89 -2.63
CA SER A 30 0.21 4.22 -3.46
C SER A 30 -0.40 3.67 -4.76
N TYR A 31 -1.63 3.17 -4.70
CA TYR A 31 -2.34 2.62 -5.86
C TYR A 31 -2.79 3.71 -6.83
N LEU A 32 -3.34 4.80 -6.32
CA LEU A 32 -3.73 5.97 -7.12
C LEU A 32 -2.50 6.61 -7.78
N THR A 33 -1.40 6.75 -7.03
CA THR A 33 -0.14 7.29 -7.57
C THR A 33 0.44 6.38 -8.65
N ALA A 34 0.42 5.06 -8.44
CA ALA A 34 0.86 4.10 -9.46
C ALA A 34 0.00 4.13 -10.72
N GLN A 35 -1.32 4.31 -10.61
CA GLN A 35 -2.21 4.45 -11.77
C GLN A 35 -2.06 5.79 -12.50
N VAL A 36 -1.97 6.89 -11.76
CA VAL A 36 -1.86 8.23 -12.35
C VAL A 36 -0.48 8.45 -12.97
N GLY A 37 0.57 7.86 -12.39
CA GLY A 37 1.94 7.88 -12.93
C GLY A 37 2.15 7.04 -14.19
N ASP A 38 1.20 6.19 -14.58
CA ASP A 38 1.26 5.35 -15.79
C ASP A 38 0.77 6.08 -17.06
N THR A 39 0.40 7.35 -16.94
CA THR A 39 -0.01 8.19 -18.08
C THR A 39 1.17 9.02 -18.59
N GLU A 40 2.04 8.41 -19.41
CA GLU A 40 2.92 9.10 -20.38
C GLU A 40 2.57 8.69 -21.81
#